data_AF-A0AAX4JBN9-F1
#
_entry.id   AF-A0AAX4JBN9-F1
#
_cell.length_a   1.000
_cell.length_b   1.000
_cell.length_c   1.000
_cell.angle_alpha   90.00
_cell.angle_beta   90.00
_cell.angle_gamma   90.00
#
_symmetry.space_group_name_H-M   'P 1'
#
loop_
_entity.id
_entity.type
_entity.pdbx_description
1 polymer ?
#
loop_
_entity_poly.entity_id
_entity_poly.type
_entity_poly.pdbx_seq_one_letter_code
_entity_poly.pdbx_strand_id
1 'polypeptide(L)'
;MIYLFENATGFTLFKKQDSKVKKINSYDFKNNDELLETYTLLNKNKLPKNLEIFISSEFAKLDEVLCVRDNKLQSLLSEKCGISVQFDKEGDFKQIKNELDKFVDDENKIKTLFLSHKLALDKISYNTDKLDAMIIQSINLLIDIDKDINLHCMRLREWYGSHFPELSLIIDDNYQYLKVVSEIKNRNTCTLEKLKNVTGEQAEKIFKLAKNSMGTDLSDEDLINIINDCASVIKNFEYRTNLSNYIKEKMVVVAPNLTNLIGEFMGARLLSKAGSLDTLAKYPSSTVQLLGAEKSLFQSLRNKSNTPKYGLIFESSILGQVAPEYKGKVARSLAAKISLCAKLDASPNNQSGSFGLDSKNKLMNRIKNLENRSKPKKSVTVKSKFLIKNSEKYDDKNDVKRSKKN
;
A
#
# COMPACT_ATOMS: atom_id res chain seq x y z
N MET A 1 29.04 20.62 -42.82
CA MET A 1 28.82 19.58 -41.79
C MET A 1 27.49 19.87 -41.13
N ILE A 2 26.59 18.90 -41.17
CA ILE A 2 25.26 18.99 -40.59
C ILE A 2 25.26 18.14 -39.33
N TYR A 3 24.80 18.66 -38.20
CA TYR A 3 24.74 17.94 -36.93
C TYR A 3 23.31 17.51 -36.65
N LEU A 4 23.13 16.21 -36.39
CA LEU A 4 21.86 15.66 -35.94
C LEU A 4 21.76 15.78 -34.42
N PHE A 5 20.74 16.49 -33.94
CA PHE A 5 20.44 16.61 -32.52
C PHE A 5 19.05 16.04 -32.21
N GLU A 6 19.03 15.06 -31.32
CA GLU A 6 17.82 14.41 -30.84
C GLU A 6 17.31 15.13 -29.58
N ASN A 7 16.05 15.56 -29.62
CA ASN A 7 15.36 16.26 -28.54
C ASN A 7 14.08 15.52 -28.15
N ALA A 8 13.57 15.81 -26.95
CA ALA A 8 12.29 15.26 -26.49
C ALA A 8 11.07 15.78 -27.28
N THR A 9 11.22 16.86 -28.05
CA THR A 9 10.22 17.31 -29.00
C THR A 9 10.37 16.69 -30.38
N GLY A 10 11.56 16.22 -30.76
CA GLY A 10 11.82 15.89 -32.15
C GLY A 10 13.29 15.72 -32.54
N PHE A 11 13.52 15.55 -33.84
CA PHE A 11 14.86 15.54 -34.44
C PHE A 11 15.14 16.90 -35.09
N THR A 12 16.33 17.44 -34.86
CA THR A 12 16.73 18.74 -35.41
C THR A 12 18.07 18.64 -36.11
N LEU A 13 18.16 19.23 -37.30
CA LEU A 13 19.40 19.33 -38.08
C LEU A 13 19.96 20.74 -37.96
N PHE A 14 21.23 20.84 -37.59
CA PHE A 14 21.93 22.10 -37.44
C PHE A 14 23.10 22.20 -38.42
N LYS A 15 23.33 23.40 -38.97
CA LYS A 15 24.52 23.71 -39.75
C LYS A 15 25.36 24.75 -39.01
N LYS A 16 26.66 24.51 -38.91
CA LYS A 16 27.62 25.44 -38.33
C LYS A 16 28.19 26.35 -39.43
N GLN A 17 28.06 27.67 -39.27
CA GLN A 17 28.77 28.68 -40.07
C GLN A 17 29.45 29.66 -39.10
N ASP A 18 30.78 29.76 -39.14
CA ASP A 18 31.60 30.77 -38.44
C ASP A 18 31.17 31.07 -36.99
N SER A 19 31.07 30.01 -36.18
CA SER A 19 30.69 30.05 -34.75
C SER A 19 29.21 30.33 -34.45
N LYS A 20 28.33 30.44 -35.45
CA LYS A 20 26.88 30.52 -35.27
C LYS A 20 26.20 29.22 -35.75
N VAL A 21 25.32 28.66 -34.93
CA VAL A 21 24.53 27.49 -35.29
C VAL A 21 23.22 27.96 -35.94
N LYS A 22 22.94 27.49 -37.16
CA LYS A 22 21.66 27.71 -37.84
C LYS A 22 20.85 26.42 -37.84
N LYS A 23 19.59 26.51 -37.38
CA LYS A 23 18.60 25.43 -37.51
C LYS A 23 18.23 25.30 -38.99
N ILE A 24 18.45 24.13 -39.58
CA ILE A 24 18.03 23.84 -40.95
C ILE A 24 16.57 23.42 -40.91
N ASN A 25 16.31 22.23 -40.39
CA ASN A 25 14.99 21.63 -40.32
C ASN A 25 14.80 20.90 -38.99
N SER A 26 13.53 20.80 -38.58
CA SER A 26 13.09 20.03 -37.42
C SER A 26 11.92 19.14 -37.79
N TYR A 27 11.97 17.91 -37.29
CA TYR A 27 10.85 17.00 -37.24
C TYR A 27 10.35 16.93 -35.80
N ASP A 28 9.16 17.44 -35.54
CA ASP A 28 8.54 17.35 -34.23
C ASP A 28 7.67 16.09 -34.14
N PHE A 29 7.78 15.35 -33.04
CA PHE A 29 6.96 14.17 -32.78
C PHE A 29 5.51 14.58 -32.62
N LYS A 30 4.61 13.84 -33.28
CA LYS A 30 3.17 14.13 -33.24
C LYS A 30 2.55 13.66 -31.93
N ASN A 31 3.02 12.52 -31.41
CA ASN A 31 2.49 11.89 -30.19
C ASN A 31 3.60 11.55 -29.17
N ASN A 32 3.24 11.54 -27.89
CA ASN A 32 4.13 11.11 -26.81
C ASN A 32 4.51 9.60 -26.88
N ASP A 33 3.69 8.78 -27.53
CA ASP A 33 4.01 7.37 -27.74
C ASP A 33 5.05 7.18 -28.86
N GLU A 34 4.99 8.02 -29.90
CA GLU A 34 6.01 8.07 -30.96
C GLU A 34 7.39 8.44 -30.37
N LEU A 35 7.40 9.39 -29.43
CA LEU A 35 8.59 9.74 -28.65
C LEU A 35 9.12 8.54 -27.85
N LEU A 36 8.27 7.78 -27.17
CA LEU A 36 8.73 6.63 -26.40
C LEU A 36 9.26 5.52 -27.30
N GLU A 37 8.55 5.20 -28.38
CA GLU A 37 8.95 4.16 -29.33
C GLU A 37 10.30 4.48 -29.97
N THR A 38 10.52 5.73 -30.37
CA THR A 38 11.79 6.16 -30.94
C THR A 38 12.94 6.00 -29.95
N TYR A 39 12.81 6.50 -28.72
CA TYR A 39 13.85 6.38 -27.70
C TYR A 39 14.04 4.94 -27.18
N THR A 40 13.00 4.11 -27.14
CA THR A 40 13.14 2.69 -26.79
C THR A 40 13.83 1.89 -27.89
N LEU A 41 13.58 2.20 -29.17
CA LEU A 41 14.29 1.62 -30.32
C LEU A 41 15.76 2.07 -30.36
N LEU A 42 16.04 3.35 -30.12
CA LEU A 42 17.39 3.88 -30.01
C LEU A 42 18.17 3.19 -28.87
N ASN A 43 17.56 3.04 -27.69
CA ASN A 43 18.15 2.26 -26.57
C ASN A 43 18.42 0.79 -26.94
N LYS A 44 17.59 0.19 -27.82
CA LYS A 44 17.77 -1.16 -28.36
C LYS A 44 18.72 -1.22 -29.57
N ASN A 45 19.37 -0.12 -29.93
CA ASN A 45 20.23 0.05 -31.10
C ASN A 45 19.53 -0.30 -32.43
N LYS A 46 18.25 0.07 -32.58
CA LYS A 46 17.50 -0.05 -33.83
C LYS A 46 17.13 1.32 -34.35
N LEU A 47 17.32 1.54 -35.65
CA LEU A 47 16.92 2.79 -36.30
C LEU A 47 15.40 2.91 -36.34
N PRO A 48 14.80 4.00 -35.80
CA PRO A 48 13.37 4.23 -35.93
C PRO A 48 13.00 4.69 -37.34
N LYS A 49 11.86 4.21 -37.86
CA LYS A 49 11.37 4.52 -39.22
C LYS A 49 11.19 6.03 -39.44
N ASN A 50 10.83 6.76 -38.40
CA ASN A 50 10.56 8.21 -38.49
C ASN A 50 11.85 8.99 -38.76
N LEU A 51 12.96 8.54 -38.15
CA LEU A 51 14.28 9.11 -38.39
C LEU A 51 14.82 8.72 -39.77
N GLU A 52 14.53 7.51 -40.24
CA GLU A 52 14.86 7.07 -41.60
C GLU A 52 14.17 7.93 -42.67
N ILE A 53 12.85 8.12 -42.54
CA ILE A 53 12.05 8.97 -43.43
C ILE A 53 12.59 10.40 -43.40
N PHE A 54 12.79 10.98 -42.21
CA PHE A 54 13.27 12.34 -42.06
C PHE A 54 14.65 12.57 -42.71
N ILE A 55 15.59 11.65 -42.49
CA ILE A 55 16.93 11.74 -43.09
C ILE A 55 16.84 11.56 -44.61
N SER A 56 16.05 10.61 -45.11
CA SER A 56 15.90 10.40 -46.56
C SER A 56 15.28 11.61 -47.28
N SER A 57 14.32 12.31 -46.65
CA SER A 57 13.64 13.46 -47.27
C SER A 57 14.45 14.76 -47.22
N GLU A 58 15.18 14.97 -46.12
CA GLU A 58 15.87 16.24 -45.86
C GLU A 58 17.33 16.22 -46.28
N PHE A 59 17.99 15.07 -46.13
CA PHE A 59 19.41 14.95 -46.45
C PHE A 59 19.66 14.73 -47.94
N ALA A 60 18.71 14.14 -48.68
CA ALA A 60 18.82 13.98 -50.14
C ALA A 60 18.96 15.32 -50.92
N LYS A 61 18.71 16.45 -50.26
CA LYS A 61 18.85 17.79 -50.82
C LYS A 61 20.20 18.47 -50.47
N LEU A 62 21.01 17.85 -49.61
CA LEU A 62 22.20 18.45 -49.00
C LEU A 62 23.39 17.50 -49.14
N ASP A 63 24.27 17.76 -50.12
CA ASP A 63 25.53 17.02 -50.35
C ASP A 63 26.62 17.36 -49.30
N GLU A 64 26.30 17.17 -48.01
CA GLU A 64 27.23 17.40 -46.90
C GLU A 64 27.45 16.13 -46.06
N VAL A 65 28.38 16.20 -45.10
CA VAL A 65 28.64 15.11 -44.14
C VAL A 65 27.75 15.30 -42.90
N LEU A 66 27.07 14.22 -42.48
CA LEU A 66 26.24 14.20 -41.26
C LEU A 66 27.10 13.86 -40.03
N CYS A 67 27.06 14.69 -39.01
CA CYS A 67 27.71 14.47 -37.73
C CYS A 67 26.70 13.93 -36.70
N VAL A 68 27.07 12.84 -36.02
CA VAL A 68 26.23 12.14 -35.05
C VAL A 68 26.99 11.95 -33.73
N ARG A 69 26.25 11.96 -32.61
CA ARG A 69 26.78 11.79 -31.24
C ARG A 69 27.14 10.36 -30.85
N ASP A 70 26.50 9.36 -31.43
CA ASP A 70 26.69 7.95 -31.08
C ASP A 70 27.35 7.17 -32.23
N ASN A 71 28.44 6.47 -31.92
CA ASN A 71 29.18 5.63 -32.87
C ASN A 71 28.31 4.47 -33.43
N LYS A 72 27.41 3.93 -32.60
CA LYS A 72 26.47 2.88 -33.04
C LYS A 72 25.41 3.43 -33.99
N LEU A 73 24.89 4.63 -33.72
CA LEU A 73 23.93 5.28 -34.60
C LEU A 73 24.58 5.65 -35.94
N GLN A 74 25.85 6.07 -35.92
CA GLN A 74 26.66 6.27 -37.14
C GLN A 74 26.67 5.01 -38.00
N SER A 75 27.03 3.86 -37.42
CA SER A 75 27.11 2.57 -38.16
C SER A 75 25.74 2.19 -38.77
N LEU A 76 24.67 2.32 -37.98
CA LEU A 76 23.30 2.01 -38.43
C LEU A 76 22.81 2.95 -39.55
N LEU A 77 23.18 4.23 -39.50
CA LEU A 77 22.84 5.20 -40.54
C LEU A 77 23.67 5.01 -41.81
N SER A 78 24.96 4.67 -41.69
CA SER A 78 25.78 4.35 -42.86
C SER A 78 25.27 3.09 -43.57
N GLU A 79 24.87 2.06 -42.83
CA GLU A 79 24.37 0.81 -43.40
C GLU A 79 23.00 0.97 -44.06
N LYS A 80 22.08 1.74 -43.46
CA LYS A 80 20.70 1.85 -43.96
C LYS A 80 20.46 3.00 -44.94
N CYS A 81 21.12 4.14 -44.74
CA CYS A 81 20.86 5.34 -45.53
C CYS A 81 21.94 5.60 -46.59
N GLY A 82 23.09 4.91 -46.56
CA GLY A 82 24.17 5.10 -47.54
C GLY A 82 24.83 6.48 -47.50
N ILE A 83 24.77 7.18 -46.36
CA ILE A 83 25.24 8.55 -46.17
C ILE A 83 26.66 8.56 -45.55
N SER A 84 27.47 9.59 -45.89
CA SER A 84 28.73 9.86 -45.20
C SER A 84 28.46 10.45 -43.81
N VAL A 85 28.50 9.59 -42.79
CA VAL A 85 28.29 9.98 -41.39
C VAL A 85 29.62 10.01 -40.65
N GLN A 86 29.94 11.15 -40.03
CA GLN A 86 31.07 11.30 -39.11
C GLN A 86 30.59 11.29 -37.66
N PHE A 87 31.41 10.73 -36.79
CA PHE A 87 31.19 10.76 -35.35
C PHE A 87 32.05 11.87 -34.74
N ASP A 88 31.41 12.83 -34.09
CA ASP A 88 32.09 13.86 -33.32
C ASP A 88 31.82 13.65 -31.83
N LYS A 89 32.90 13.57 -31.05
CA LYS A 89 32.83 13.16 -29.64
C LYS A 89 32.22 14.24 -28.76
N GLU A 90 32.46 15.54 -28.99
CA GLU A 90 31.98 16.54 -28.01
C GLU A 90 32.14 18.03 -28.37
N GLY A 91 33.04 18.41 -29.29
CA GLY A 91 33.42 19.82 -29.47
C GLY A 91 32.27 20.69 -29.96
N ASP A 92 31.68 20.31 -31.10
CA ASP A 92 30.65 21.13 -31.75
C ASP A 92 29.26 20.91 -31.14
N PHE A 93 29.00 19.70 -30.66
CA PHE A 93 27.74 19.36 -29.99
C PHE A 93 27.55 20.08 -28.65
N LYS A 94 28.63 20.47 -27.95
CA LYS A 94 28.54 21.25 -26.71
C LYS A 94 28.18 22.71 -27.00
N GLN A 95 28.72 23.27 -28.09
CA GLN A 95 28.35 24.61 -28.57
C GLN A 95 26.88 24.65 -29.01
N ILE A 96 26.45 23.65 -29.78
CA ILE A 96 25.05 23.48 -30.20
C ILE A 96 24.12 23.39 -28.98
N LYS A 97 24.50 22.64 -27.94
CA LYS A 97 23.70 22.51 -26.71
C LYS A 97 23.55 23.84 -25.96
N ASN A 98 24.63 24.60 -25.80
CA ASN A 98 24.60 25.91 -25.12
C ASN A 98 23.77 26.95 -25.88
N GLU A 99 23.73 26.87 -27.21
CA GLU A 99 22.85 27.71 -28.02
C GLU A 99 21.41 27.21 -28.00
N LEU A 100 21.20 25.88 -27.93
CA LEU A 100 19.89 25.26 -27.78
C LEU A 100 19.18 25.67 -26.50
N ASP A 101 19.88 25.84 -25.38
CA ASP A 101 19.27 26.29 -24.11
C ASP A 101 18.54 27.65 -24.25
N LYS A 102 18.86 28.44 -25.28
CA LYS A 102 18.14 29.68 -25.63
C LYS A 102 16.87 29.45 -26.44
N PHE A 103 16.74 28.28 -27.07
CA PHE A 103 15.62 27.84 -27.91
C PHE A 103 14.77 26.74 -27.26
N VAL A 104 15.01 26.42 -25.98
CA VAL A 104 14.24 25.41 -25.25
C VAL A 104 12.97 26.05 -24.69
N ASP A 105 11.85 25.79 -25.37
CA ASP A 105 10.51 26.09 -24.86
C ASP A 105 10.17 25.24 -23.62
N ASP A 106 9.30 25.74 -22.74
CA ASP A 106 8.89 24.99 -21.53
C ASP A 106 8.25 23.63 -21.85
N GLU A 107 7.68 23.46 -23.04
CA GLU A 107 7.17 22.17 -23.53
C GLU A 107 8.25 21.09 -23.64
N ASN A 108 9.49 21.45 -24.01
CA ASN A 108 10.61 20.52 -24.06
C ASN A 108 10.92 19.95 -22.68
N LYS A 109 10.83 20.77 -21.63
CA LYS A 109 11.12 20.32 -20.25
C LYS A 109 10.07 19.31 -19.80
N ILE A 110 8.79 19.57 -20.08
CA ILE A 110 7.68 18.67 -19.72
C ILE A 110 7.81 17.34 -20.47
N LYS A 111 8.08 17.37 -21.79
CA LYS A 111 8.29 16.15 -22.59
C LYS A 111 9.52 15.37 -22.14
N THR A 112 10.60 16.06 -21.78
CA THR A 112 11.82 15.40 -21.25
C THR A 112 11.52 14.71 -19.92
N LEU A 113 10.80 15.38 -19.02
CA LEU A 113 10.35 14.79 -17.76
C LEU A 113 9.50 13.54 -18.02
N PHE A 114 8.49 13.64 -18.88
CA PHE A 114 7.64 12.51 -19.26
C PHE A 114 8.46 11.32 -19.79
N LEU A 115 9.37 11.57 -20.74
CA LEU A 115 10.22 10.53 -21.32
C LEU A 115 11.11 9.87 -20.26
N SER A 116 11.75 10.67 -19.41
CA SER A 116 12.60 10.15 -18.33
C SER A 116 11.84 9.24 -17.37
N HIS A 117 10.61 9.63 -16.98
CA HIS A 117 9.76 8.83 -16.11
C HIS A 117 9.37 7.51 -16.78
N LYS A 118 8.91 7.56 -18.03
CA LYS A 118 8.43 6.36 -18.75
C LYS A 118 9.57 5.37 -19.02
N LEU A 119 10.73 5.85 -19.47
CA LEU A 119 11.93 5.01 -19.66
C LEU A 119 12.44 4.41 -18.35
N ALA A 120 12.37 5.16 -17.24
CA ALA A 120 12.74 4.62 -15.93
C ALA A 120 11.76 3.53 -15.48
N LEU A 121 10.45 3.72 -15.67
CA LEU A 121 9.43 2.71 -15.34
C LEU A 121 9.62 1.42 -16.15
N ASP A 122 9.85 1.54 -17.46
CA ASP A 122 10.10 0.39 -18.35
C ASP A 122 11.33 -0.40 -17.90
N LYS A 123 12.42 0.29 -17.54
CA LYS A 123 13.65 -0.36 -17.05
C LYS A 123 13.48 -1.03 -15.69
N ILE A 124 12.71 -0.42 -14.79
CA ILE A 124 12.56 -0.91 -13.42
C ILE A 124 11.56 -2.08 -13.35
N SER A 125 10.81 -2.37 -14.43
CA SER A 125 9.63 -3.27 -14.36
C SER A 125 8.79 -2.93 -13.13
N TYR A 126 8.68 -1.63 -12.83
CA TYR A 126 8.03 -1.17 -11.61
C TYR A 126 6.57 -1.56 -11.73
N ASN A 127 6.06 -2.35 -10.79
CA ASN A 127 4.68 -2.79 -10.80
C ASN A 127 3.79 -1.54 -10.66
N THR A 128 3.22 -1.07 -11.77
CA THR A 128 2.49 0.19 -11.85
C THR A 128 1.24 0.19 -10.99
N ASP A 129 0.73 -1.01 -10.68
CA ASP A 129 -0.62 -1.17 -10.16
C ASP A 129 -0.77 -0.81 -8.69
N LYS A 130 0.34 -0.53 -7.96
CA LYS A 130 0.38 -0.11 -6.54
C LYS A 130 -0.82 -0.62 -5.73
N LEU A 131 -1.07 -1.93 -5.83
CA LEU A 131 -2.30 -2.55 -5.31
C LEU A 131 -2.37 -2.43 -3.78
N ASP A 132 -1.22 -2.35 -3.13
CA ASP A 132 -1.06 -2.09 -1.71
C ASP A 132 -1.59 -0.71 -1.30
N ALA A 133 -1.37 0.33 -2.11
CA ALA A 133 -1.89 1.67 -1.83
C ALA A 133 -3.43 1.70 -1.84
N MET A 134 -4.07 0.96 -2.75
CA MET A 134 -5.52 0.84 -2.78
C MET A 134 -6.08 0.14 -1.53
N ILE A 135 -5.41 -0.92 -1.07
CA ILE A 135 -5.79 -1.63 0.17
C ILE A 135 -5.67 -0.70 1.39
N ILE A 136 -4.59 0.08 1.46
CA ILE A 136 -4.34 1.02 2.56
C ILE A 136 -5.45 2.07 2.66
N GLN A 137 -5.86 2.65 1.54
CA GLN A 137 -6.96 3.62 1.57
C GLN A 137 -8.32 2.98 1.82
N SER A 138 -8.53 1.76 1.34
CA SER A 138 -9.76 1.02 1.63
C SER A 138 -9.92 0.71 3.12
N ILE A 139 -8.85 0.30 3.81
CA ILE A 139 -8.94 0.00 5.25
C ILE A 139 -9.09 1.28 6.10
N ASN A 140 -8.45 2.38 5.71
CA ASN A 140 -8.63 3.67 6.39
C ASN A 140 -10.07 4.15 6.26
N LEU A 141 -10.62 4.09 5.03
CA LEU A 141 -12.01 4.42 4.78
C LEU A 141 -12.98 3.51 5.57
N LEU A 142 -12.70 2.21 5.67
CA LEU A 142 -13.52 1.30 6.48
C LEU A 142 -13.55 1.72 7.96
N ILE A 143 -12.39 2.09 8.52
CA ILE A 143 -12.28 2.54 9.92
C ILE A 143 -13.05 3.85 10.14
N ASP A 144 -13.04 4.76 9.17
CA ASP A 144 -13.74 6.04 9.30
C ASP A 144 -15.26 5.85 9.14
N ILE A 145 -15.70 5.02 8.19
CA ILE A 145 -17.11 4.62 8.06
C ILE A 145 -17.63 3.98 9.35
N ASP A 146 -16.85 3.12 10.01
CA ASP A 146 -17.25 2.52 11.29
C ASP A 146 -17.48 3.58 12.39
N LYS A 147 -16.66 4.63 12.44
CA LYS A 147 -16.84 5.74 13.39
C LYS A 147 -18.06 6.57 13.01
N ASP A 148 -18.20 6.88 11.73
CA ASP A 148 -19.29 7.72 11.22
C ASP A 148 -20.64 7.03 11.45
N ILE A 149 -20.76 5.74 11.11
CA ILE A 149 -21.95 4.93 11.40
C ILE A 149 -22.32 5.04 12.87
N ASN A 150 -21.36 4.87 13.78
CA ASN A 150 -21.64 4.93 15.21
C ASN A 150 -22.06 6.34 15.65
N LEU A 151 -21.41 7.39 15.14
CA LEU A 151 -21.76 8.77 15.44
C LEU A 151 -23.19 9.10 14.96
N HIS A 152 -23.51 8.76 13.72
CA HIS A 152 -24.85 8.95 13.16
C HIS A 152 -25.90 8.13 13.92
N CYS A 153 -25.60 6.88 14.30
CA CYS A 153 -26.52 6.06 15.10
C CYS A 153 -26.82 6.69 16.47
N MET A 154 -25.80 7.23 17.16
CA MET A 154 -26.01 7.93 18.43
C MET A 154 -26.89 9.17 18.25
N ARG A 155 -26.63 9.98 17.21
CA ARG A 155 -27.43 11.18 16.91
C ARG A 155 -28.87 10.85 16.53
N LEU A 156 -29.09 9.84 15.71
CA LEU A 156 -30.43 9.38 15.33
C LEU A 156 -31.20 8.81 16.51
N ARG A 157 -30.54 8.10 17.43
CA ARG A 157 -31.17 7.62 18.68
C ARG A 157 -31.62 8.77 19.58
N GLU A 158 -30.83 9.83 19.70
CA GLU A 158 -31.22 11.03 20.47
C GLU A 158 -32.38 11.78 19.78
N TRP A 159 -32.28 11.96 18.46
CA TRP A 159 -33.26 12.71 17.67
C TRP A 159 -34.62 12.00 17.65
N TYR A 160 -34.64 10.72 17.27
CA TYR A 160 -35.88 9.94 17.29
C TYR A 160 -36.33 9.59 18.72
N GLY A 161 -35.40 9.51 19.67
CA GLY A 161 -35.70 9.32 21.10
C GLY A 161 -36.54 10.44 21.70
N SER A 162 -36.51 11.66 21.13
CA SER A 162 -37.41 12.75 21.53
C SER A 162 -38.87 12.44 21.21
N HIS A 163 -39.11 11.69 20.12
CA HIS A 163 -40.42 11.26 19.67
C HIS A 163 -40.85 9.91 20.27
N PHE A 164 -39.94 8.94 20.35
CA PHE A 164 -40.22 7.61 20.89
C PHE A 164 -39.05 7.12 21.76
N PRO A 165 -38.98 7.59 23.03
CA PRO A 165 -37.87 7.29 23.92
C PRO A 165 -37.79 5.80 24.29
N GLU A 166 -38.93 5.11 24.38
CA GLU A 166 -39.00 3.71 24.79
C GLU A 166 -38.37 2.74 23.77
N LEU A 167 -38.23 3.13 22.50
CA LEU A 167 -37.62 2.28 21.47
C LEU A 167 -36.14 2.01 21.75
N SER A 168 -35.43 3.01 22.28
CA SER A 168 -34.00 2.92 22.57
C SER A 168 -33.69 1.88 23.65
N LEU A 169 -34.64 1.62 24.55
CA LEU A 169 -34.50 0.68 25.67
C LEU A 169 -34.75 -0.78 25.26
N ILE A 170 -35.43 -1.01 24.14
CA ILE A 170 -35.76 -2.36 23.66
C ILE A 170 -34.72 -2.90 22.69
N ILE A 171 -34.21 -2.02 21.82
CA ILE A 171 -33.33 -2.41 20.72
C ILE A 171 -31.92 -1.87 20.96
N ASP A 172 -31.02 -2.79 21.33
CA ASP A 172 -29.60 -2.51 21.50
C ASP A 172 -28.86 -2.43 20.16
N ASP A 173 -29.25 -3.25 19.17
CA ASP A 173 -28.59 -3.25 17.86
C ASP A 173 -28.97 -2.02 17.02
N ASN A 174 -27.96 -1.25 16.62
CA ASN A 174 -28.11 -0.02 15.86
C ASN A 174 -28.70 -0.27 14.46
N TYR A 175 -28.32 -1.37 13.81
CA TYR A 175 -28.82 -1.66 12.46
C TYR A 175 -30.30 -2.03 12.49
N GLN A 176 -30.71 -2.87 13.45
CA GLN A 176 -32.10 -3.21 13.67
C GLN A 176 -32.94 -1.99 14.09
N TYR A 177 -32.39 -1.12 14.94
CA TYR A 177 -33.04 0.13 15.36
C TYR A 177 -33.39 1.01 14.15
N LEU A 178 -32.42 1.24 13.25
CA LEU A 178 -32.64 2.07 12.07
C LEU A 178 -33.67 1.49 11.10
N LYS A 179 -33.72 0.16 10.94
CA LYS A 179 -34.76 -0.50 10.14
C LYS A 179 -36.15 -0.27 10.72
N VAL A 180 -36.29 -0.42 12.03
CA VAL A 180 -37.56 -0.19 12.73
C VAL A 180 -37.99 1.27 12.61
N VAL A 181 -37.08 2.23 12.77
CA VAL A 181 -37.39 3.66 12.60
C VAL A 181 -37.85 3.98 11.16
N SER A 182 -37.19 3.39 10.16
CA SER A 182 -37.56 3.56 8.74
C SER A 182 -38.97 3.03 8.43
N GLU A 183 -39.39 1.95 9.08
CA GLU A 183 -40.71 1.34 8.87
C GLU A 183 -41.83 1.99 9.68
N ILE A 184 -41.59 2.36 10.94
CA ILE A 184 -42.59 2.98 11.81
C ILE A 184 -42.99 4.36 11.27
N LYS A 185 -42.01 5.16 10.85
CA LYS A 185 -42.17 6.58 10.49
C LYS A 185 -42.85 7.37 11.61
N ASN A 186 -44.18 7.39 11.64
CA ASN A 186 -45.01 8.05 12.65
C ASN A 186 -45.62 7.03 13.63
N ARG A 187 -45.70 7.39 14.92
CA ARG A 187 -46.32 6.55 15.98
C ARG A 187 -47.75 6.08 15.61
N ASN A 188 -48.51 6.94 14.92
CA ASN A 188 -49.91 6.69 14.56
C ASN A 188 -50.08 5.74 13.36
N THR A 189 -49.05 5.55 12.53
CA THR A 189 -49.12 4.72 11.32
C THR A 189 -48.62 3.28 11.56
N CYS A 190 -48.32 2.95 12.82
CA CYS A 190 -47.68 1.72 13.22
C CYS A 190 -48.61 0.50 13.00
N THR A 191 -48.20 -0.43 12.14
CA THR A 191 -48.94 -1.68 11.85
C THR A 191 -48.14 -2.90 12.32
N LEU A 192 -48.80 -3.81 13.06
CA LEU A 192 -48.20 -5.00 13.66
C LEU A 192 -47.52 -5.94 12.65
N GLU A 193 -48.02 -5.98 11.41
CA GLU A 193 -47.49 -6.84 10.34
C GLU A 193 -46.12 -6.36 9.82
N LYS A 194 -45.89 -5.04 9.76
CA LYS A 194 -44.60 -4.49 9.29
C LYS A 194 -43.49 -4.75 10.30
N LEU A 195 -43.78 -4.52 11.59
CA LEU A 195 -42.83 -4.76 12.68
C LEU A 195 -42.44 -6.23 12.87
N LYS A 196 -43.37 -7.17 12.62
CA LYS A 196 -43.10 -8.61 12.76
C LYS A 196 -42.00 -9.10 11.81
N ASN A 197 -41.85 -8.49 10.63
CA ASN A 197 -40.81 -8.85 9.67
C ASN A 197 -39.39 -8.46 10.11
N VAL A 198 -39.25 -7.49 11.03
CA VAL A 198 -37.94 -6.94 11.44
C VAL A 198 -37.54 -7.34 12.86
N THR A 199 -38.49 -7.48 13.78
CA THR A 199 -38.20 -7.68 15.22
C THR A 199 -38.85 -8.90 15.85
N GLY A 200 -39.64 -9.68 15.09
CA GLY A 200 -40.21 -10.96 15.52
C GLY A 200 -40.96 -10.86 16.86
N GLU A 201 -40.31 -11.28 17.95
CA GLU A 201 -40.87 -11.31 19.31
C GLU A 201 -40.97 -9.92 19.99
N GLN A 202 -40.15 -8.94 19.57
CA GLN A 202 -40.15 -7.60 20.18
C GLN A 202 -41.22 -6.66 19.58
N ALA A 203 -41.79 -7.02 18.42
CA ALA A 203 -42.76 -6.20 17.69
C ALA A 203 -44.03 -5.90 18.53
N GLU A 204 -44.53 -6.88 19.27
CA GLU A 204 -45.73 -6.71 20.11
C GLU A 204 -45.47 -5.79 21.31
N LYS A 205 -44.24 -5.80 21.85
CA LYS A 205 -43.83 -4.90 22.93
C LYS A 205 -43.70 -3.47 22.42
N ILE A 206 -43.07 -3.29 21.26
CA ILE A 206 -42.92 -2.00 20.58
C ILE A 206 -44.30 -1.38 20.29
N PHE A 207 -45.26 -2.17 19.80
CA PHE A 207 -46.61 -1.68 19.49
C PHE A 207 -47.39 -1.25 20.75
N LYS A 208 -47.28 -2.00 21.85
CA LYS A 208 -47.89 -1.63 23.14
C LYS A 208 -47.29 -0.34 23.70
N LEU A 209 -45.97 -0.17 23.58
CA LEU A 209 -45.29 1.03 24.06
C LEU A 209 -45.53 2.24 23.16
N ALA A 210 -45.66 2.06 21.84
CA ALA A 210 -46.01 3.15 20.93
C ALA A 210 -47.37 3.79 21.29
N LYS A 211 -48.34 2.99 21.74
CA LYS A 211 -49.64 3.48 22.22
C LYS A 211 -49.58 4.20 23.57
N ASN A 212 -48.65 3.80 24.43
CA ASN A 212 -48.49 4.34 25.78
C ASN A 212 -47.34 5.35 25.87
N SER A 213 -46.75 5.74 24.74
CA SER A 213 -45.54 6.54 24.70
C SER A 213 -45.81 7.99 25.11
N MET A 214 -44.89 8.54 25.89
CA MET A 214 -44.96 9.92 26.40
C MET A 214 -44.14 10.91 25.56
N GLY A 215 -43.64 10.50 24.39
CA GLY A 215 -42.81 11.34 23.54
C GLY A 215 -43.56 12.47 22.83
N THR A 216 -42.81 13.42 22.28
CA THR A 216 -43.35 14.62 21.62
C THR A 216 -43.67 14.38 20.15
N ASP A 217 -44.79 14.92 19.66
CA ASP A 217 -45.14 14.83 18.24
C ASP A 217 -44.15 15.65 17.40
N LEU A 218 -43.61 15.02 16.35
CA LEU A 218 -42.67 15.65 15.42
C LEU A 218 -43.45 16.21 14.24
N SER A 219 -42.91 17.28 13.63
CA SER A 219 -43.42 17.77 12.35
C SER A 219 -43.13 16.77 11.23
N ASP A 220 -43.95 16.77 10.18
CA ASP A 220 -43.74 15.89 9.02
C ASP A 220 -42.42 16.20 8.29
N GLU A 221 -41.97 17.46 8.30
CA GLU A 221 -40.69 17.89 7.72
C GLU A 221 -39.49 17.29 8.49
N ASP A 222 -39.52 17.35 9.82
CA ASP A 222 -38.48 16.75 10.66
C ASP A 222 -38.42 15.23 10.49
N LEU A 223 -39.60 14.60 10.38
CA LEU A 223 -39.71 13.16 10.19
C LEU A 223 -39.11 12.72 8.85
N ILE A 224 -39.37 13.46 7.77
CA ILE A 224 -38.74 13.20 6.46
C ILE A 224 -37.21 13.28 6.57
N ASN A 225 -36.67 14.27 7.28
CA ASN A 225 -35.23 14.42 7.47
C ASN A 225 -34.62 13.23 8.24
N ILE A 226 -35.28 12.78 9.32
CA ILE A 226 -34.84 11.61 10.09
C ILE A 226 -34.85 10.33 9.23
N ILE A 227 -35.90 10.12 8.42
CA ILE A 227 -35.98 8.96 7.53
C ILE A 227 -34.87 8.98 6.48
N ASN A 228 -34.63 10.15 5.87
CA ASN A 228 -33.58 10.30 4.86
C ASN A 228 -32.19 9.97 5.44
N ASP A 229 -31.91 10.46 6.65
CA ASP A 229 -30.64 10.16 7.33
C ASP A 229 -30.57 8.68 7.74
N CYS A 230 -31.66 8.07 8.24
CA CYS A 230 -31.73 6.63 8.49
C CYS A 230 -31.41 5.80 7.24
N ALA A 231 -32.00 6.15 6.09
CA ALA A 231 -31.76 5.47 4.82
C ALA A 231 -30.30 5.62 4.36
N SER A 232 -29.71 6.81 4.54
CA SER A 232 -28.30 7.06 4.28
C SER A 232 -27.39 6.17 5.14
N VAL A 233 -27.67 6.06 6.44
CA VAL A 233 -26.88 5.22 7.36
C VAL A 233 -27.03 3.74 7.02
N ILE A 234 -28.23 3.25 6.66
CA ILE A 234 -28.43 1.87 6.20
C ILE A 234 -27.60 1.59 4.94
N LYS A 235 -27.57 2.52 3.99
CA LYS A 235 -26.71 2.41 2.80
C LYS A 235 -25.22 2.37 3.18
N ASN A 236 -24.80 3.12 4.21
CA ASN A 236 -23.43 3.06 4.72
C ASN A 236 -23.11 1.69 5.35
N PHE A 237 -24.04 1.04 6.05
CA PHE A 237 -23.87 -0.33 6.53
C PHE A 237 -23.67 -1.33 5.37
N GLU A 238 -24.45 -1.20 4.29
CA GLU A 238 -24.28 -2.03 3.09
C GLU A 238 -22.93 -1.76 2.41
N TYR A 239 -22.58 -0.49 2.22
CA TYR A 239 -21.29 -0.10 1.64
C TYR A 239 -20.11 -0.61 2.48
N ARG A 240 -20.20 -0.57 3.81
CA ARG A 240 -19.22 -1.16 4.72
C ARG A 240 -19.03 -2.65 4.47
N THR A 241 -20.11 -3.42 4.29
CA THR A 241 -20.01 -4.86 3.99
C THR A 241 -19.36 -5.13 2.63
N ASN A 242 -19.71 -4.33 1.61
CA ASN A 242 -19.12 -4.40 0.28
C ASN A 242 -17.61 -4.08 0.32
N LEU A 243 -17.23 -3.01 1.02
CA LEU A 243 -15.84 -2.61 1.19
C LEU A 243 -15.02 -3.67 1.95
N SER A 244 -15.62 -4.30 2.96
CA SER A 244 -15.03 -5.45 3.67
C SER A 244 -14.73 -6.61 2.72
N ASN A 245 -15.67 -6.97 1.84
CA ASN A 245 -15.48 -8.06 0.88
C ASN A 245 -14.42 -7.70 -0.18
N TYR A 246 -14.44 -6.46 -0.66
CA TYR A 246 -13.41 -5.94 -1.56
C TYR A 246 -12.00 -6.04 -0.97
N ILE A 247 -11.83 -5.65 0.31
CA ILE A 247 -10.54 -5.78 1.00
C ILE A 247 -10.11 -7.25 1.10
N LYS A 248 -11.03 -8.18 1.40
CA LYS A 248 -10.70 -9.62 1.47
C LYS A 248 -10.16 -10.14 0.15
N GLU A 249 -10.86 -9.88 -0.96
CA GLU A 249 -10.46 -10.34 -2.30
C GLU A 249 -9.10 -9.76 -2.71
N LYS A 250 -8.91 -8.46 -2.53
CA LYS A 250 -7.65 -7.79 -2.90
C LYS A 250 -6.47 -8.22 -2.03
N MET A 251 -6.69 -8.41 -0.74
CA MET A 251 -5.64 -8.80 0.18
C MET A 251 -5.09 -10.21 -0.11
N VAL A 252 -5.94 -11.14 -0.55
CA VAL A 252 -5.51 -12.49 -0.97
C VAL A 252 -4.59 -12.41 -2.20
N VAL A 253 -4.85 -11.50 -3.13
CA VAL A 253 -4.01 -11.32 -4.33
C VAL A 253 -2.67 -10.65 -3.99
N VAL A 254 -2.68 -9.63 -3.12
CA VAL A 254 -1.48 -8.84 -2.81
C VAL A 254 -0.58 -9.52 -1.78
N ALA A 255 -1.15 -10.09 -0.72
CA ALA A 255 -0.39 -10.65 0.40
C ALA A 255 -1.04 -11.96 0.93
N PRO A 256 -0.96 -13.06 0.17
CA PRO A 256 -1.58 -14.33 0.53
C PRO A 256 -0.96 -14.98 1.78
N ASN A 257 0.36 -14.87 2.00
CA ASN A 257 0.98 -15.48 3.18
C ASN A 257 0.61 -14.74 4.47
N LEU A 258 0.59 -13.40 4.44
CA LEU A 258 0.16 -12.58 5.57
C LEU A 258 -1.32 -12.83 5.92
N THR A 259 -2.17 -12.92 4.89
CA THR A 259 -3.60 -13.23 5.03
C THR A 259 -3.81 -14.58 5.70
N ASN A 260 -3.15 -15.64 5.22
CA ASN A 260 -3.28 -16.97 5.80
C ASN A 260 -2.80 -17.05 7.27
N LEU A 261 -1.82 -16.22 7.65
CA LEU A 261 -1.27 -16.19 9.01
C LEU A 261 -2.21 -15.51 10.02
N ILE A 262 -2.70 -14.29 9.72
CA ILE A 262 -3.39 -13.42 10.71
C ILE A 262 -4.83 -13.07 10.33
N GLY A 263 -5.17 -13.20 9.05
CA GLY A 263 -6.43 -12.74 8.47
C GLY A 263 -6.28 -11.43 7.71
N GLU A 264 -7.26 -11.17 6.87
CA GLU A 264 -7.27 -10.11 5.86
C GLU A 264 -7.24 -8.72 6.52
N PHE A 265 -8.14 -8.47 7.47
CA PHE A 265 -8.30 -7.16 8.10
C PHE A 265 -7.09 -6.74 8.95
N MET A 266 -6.53 -7.69 9.70
CA MET A 266 -5.35 -7.42 10.53
C MET A 266 -4.12 -7.18 9.64
N GLY A 267 -3.97 -7.94 8.56
CA GLY A 267 -2.92 -7.70 7.57
C GLY A 267 -3.07 -6.32 6.93
N ALA A 268 -4.29 -5.94 6.51
CA ALA A 268 -4.55 -4.61 5.95
C ALA A 268 -4.28 -3.48 6.94
N ARG A 269 -4.64 -3.63 8.23
CA ARG A 269 -4.31 -2.65 9.28
C ARG A 269 -2.80 -2.49 9.49
N LEU A 270 -2.06 -3.60 9.46
CA LEU A 270 -0.59 -3.56 9.55
C LEU A 270 0.02 -2.83 8.34
N LEU A 271 -0.50 -3.06 7.14
CA LEU A 271 -0.08 -2.34 5.93
C LEU A 271 -0.37 -0.85 6.02
N SER A 272 -1.57 -0.45 6.45
CA SER A 272 -1.93 0.96 6.61
C SER A 272 -0.96 1.68 7.56
N LYS A 273 -0.64 1.07 8.70
CA LYS A 273 0.28 1.66 9.66
C LYS A 273 1.74 1.68 9.18
N ALA A 274 2.14 0.75 8.31
CA ALA A 274 3.47 0.72 7.70
C ALA A 274 3.61 1.63 6.45
N GLY A 275 2.51 1.91 5.75
CA GLY A 275 2.45 2.77 4.57
C GLY A 275 2.64 2.06 3.22
N SER A 276 3.30 0.91 3.17
CA SER A 276 3.36 0.03 2.00
C SER A 276 3.75 -1.40 2.38
N LEU A 277 3.59 -2.34 1.45
CA LEU A 277 4.04 -3.73 1.67
C LEU A 277 5.58 -3.80 1.77
N ASP A 278 6.27 -3.00 0.95
CA ASP A 278 7.73 -2.92 0.93
C ASP A 278 8.31 -2.35 2.23
N THR A 279 7.68 -1.33 2.82
CA THR A 279 8.15 -0.77 4.10
C THR A 279 7.91 -1.78 5.22
N LEU A 280 6.77 -2.48 5.20
CA LEU A 280 6.48 -3.54 6.16
C LEU A 280 7.49 -4.69 6.07
N ALA A 281 7.89 -5.08 4.86
CA ALA A 281 8.93 -6.09 4.63
C ALA A 281 10.30 -5.66 5.16
N LYS A 282 10.64 -4.36 5.10
CA LYS A 282 11.89 -3.80 5.64
C LYS A 282 11.91 -3.72 7.16
N TYR A 283 10.75 -3.63 7.81
CA TYR A 283 10.69 -3.52 9.26
C TYR A 283 11.23 -4.78 9.96
N PRO A 284 12.04 -4.61 11.03
CA PRO A 284 12.46 -5.72 11.86
C PRO A 284 11.28 -6.24 12.69
N SER A 285 11.37 -7.49 13.13
CA SER A 285 10.29 -8.13 13.90
C SER A 285 9.95 -7.39 15.20
N SER A 286 10.92 -6.72 15.82
CA SER A 286 10.70 -5.91 17.04
C SER A 286 9.82 -4.70 16.77
N THR A 287 10.00 -4.01 15.65
CA THR A 287 9.15 -2.88 15.24
C THR A 287 7.75 -3.36 14.90
N VAL A 288 7.64 -4.47 14.15
CA VAL A 288 6.35 -5.09 13.81
C VAL A 288 5.57 -5.48 15.07
N GLN A 289 6.24 -5.98 16.11
CA GLN A 289 5.62 -6.31 17.40
C GLN A 289 4.93 -5.11 18.07
N LEU A 290 5.51 -3.93 17.96
CA LEU A 290 5.07 -2.70 18.63
C LEU A 290 4.25 -1.77 17.72
N LEU A 291 4.00 -2.18 16.47
CA LEU A 291 3.31 -1.39 15.47
C LEU A 291 1.93 -0.96 15.98
N GLY A 292 1.66 0.35 16.02
CA GLY A 292 0.42 0.92 16.56
C GLY A 292 0.43 1.23 18.07
N ALA A 293 1.40 0.74 18.85
CA ALA A 293 1.60 1.13 20.26
C ALA A 293 2.71 2.19 20.44
N GLU A 294 3.14 2.85 19.35
CA GLU A 294 4.24 3.81 19.32
C GLU A 294 4.05 4.95 20.33
N LYS A 295 2.86 5.55 20.39
CA LYS A 295 2.58 6.67 21.32
C LYS A 295 2.79 6.25 22.78
N SER A 296 2.20 5.12 23.18
CA SER A 296 2.36 4.56 24.52
C SER A 296 3.80 4.14 24.81
N LEU A 297 4.51 3.62 23.80
CA LEU A 297 5.93 3.30 23.91
C LEU A 297 6.76 4.55 24.20
N PHE A 298 6.62 5.60 23.39
CA PHE A 298 7.37 6.85 23.59
C PHE A 298 7.01 7.55 24.90
N GLN A 299 5.74 7.51 25.30
CA GLN A 299 5.31 8.03 26.59
C GLN A 299 5.94 7.24 27.75
N SER A 300 5.96 5.91 27.68
CA SER A 300 6.60 5.08 28.71
C SER A 300 8.10 5.29 28.80
N LEU A 301 8.76 5.51 27.67
CA LEU A 301 10.20 5.79 27.62
C LEU A 301 10.52 7.16 28.26
N ARG A 302 9.69 8.18 28.00
CA ARG A 302 9.81 9.50 28.63
C ARG A 302 9.59 9.43 30.14
N ASN A 303 8.57 8.68 30.55
CA ASN A 303 8.16 8.58 31.96
C ASN A 303 8.92 7.48 32.73
N LYS A 304 9.87 6.79 32.09
CA LYS A 304 10.57 5.60 32.63
C LYS A 304 9.63 4.55 33.24
N SER A 305 8.45 4.38 32.63
CA SER A 305 7.46 3.39 33.06
C SER A 305 7.53 2.12 32.20
N ASN A 306 6.71 1.12 32.53
CA ASN A 306 6.68 -0.15 31.80
C ASN A 306 6.28 0.05 30.34
N THR A 307 7.12 -0.46 29.43
CA THR A 307 6.87 -0.38 27.99
C THR A 307 5.78 -1.37 27.56
N PRO A 308 4.97 -1.02 26.54
CA PRO A 308 3.98 -1.92 25.99
C PRO A 308 4.68 -3.13 25.32
N LYS A 309 4.08 -4.32 25.48
CA LYS A 309 4.65 -5.57 24.95
C LYS A 309 4.15 -5.93 23.54
N TYR A 310 3.09 -5.29 23.08
CA TYR A 310 2.43 -5.56 21.79
C TYR A 310 1.64 -4.33 21.35
N GLY A 311 1.48 -4.17 20.03
CA GLY A 311 0.58 -3.18 19.42
C GLY A 311 -0.63 -3.83 18.76
N LEU A 312 -0.87 -3.49 17.48
CA LEU A 312 -2.02 -3.96 16.69
C LEU A 312 -2.15 -5.49 16.63
N ILE A 313 -1.03 -6.20 16.72
CA ILE A 313 -1.01 -7.68 16.69
C ILE A 313 -1.78 -8.29 17.86
N PHE A 314 -2.05 -7.54 18.94
CA PHE A 314 -2.87 -8.00 20.05
C PHE A 314 -4.29 -8.39 19.64
N GLU A 315 -4.85 -7.70 18.65
CA GLU A 315 -6.20 -7.94 18.12
C GLU A 315 -6.28 -9.20 17.25
N SER A 316 -5.14 -9.83 16.94
CA SER A 316 -5.14 -11.08 16.18
C SER A 316 -5.84 -12.20 16.96
N SER A 317 -6.61 -13.01 16.23
CA SER A 317 -7.31 -14.18 16.78
C SER A 317 -6.38 -15.14 17.54
N ILE A 318 -5.14 -15.26 17.08
CA ILE A 318 -4.10 -16.10 17.68
C ILE A 318 -3.69 -15.58 19.07
N LEU A 319 -3.44 -14.28 19.24
CA LEU A 319 -3.04 -13.74 20.55
C LEU A 319 -4.22 -13.58 21.51
N GLY A 320 -5.43 -13.38 20.98
CA GLY A 320 -6.65 -13.30 21.76
C GLY A 320 -6.89 -14.55 22.61
N GLN A 321 -6.55 -15.73 22.07
CA GLN A 321 -6.77 -17.03 22.73
C GLN A 321 -5.70 -17.42 23.77
N VAL A 322 -4.54 -16.76 23.76
CA VAL A 322 -3.39 -17.15 24.61
C VAL A 322 -3.53 -16.58 26.01
N ALA A 323 -3.15 -17.37 27.03
CA ALA A 323 -3.12 -16.90 28.42
C ALA A 323 -2.16 -15.69 28.63
N PRO A 324 -2.52 -14.73 29.51
CA PRO A 324 -1.82 -13.44 29.63
C PRO A 324 -0.31 -13.55 29.91
N GLU A 325 0.12 -14.59 30.64
CA GLU A 325 1.51 -14.87 30.96
C GLU A 325 2.38 -15.14 29.71
N TYR A 326 1.80 -15.83 28.72
CA TYR A 326 2.51 -16.24 27.52
C TYR A 326 2.32 -15.27 26.34
N LYS A 327 1.37 -14.32 26.43
CA LYS A 327 1.06 -13.36 25.36
C LYS A 327 2.30 -12.64 24.83
N GLY A 328 3.20 -12.17 25.70
CA GLY A 328 4.43 -11.48 25.25
C GLY A 328 5.42 -12.39 24.48
N LYS A 329 5.54 -13.66 24.87
CA LYS A 329 6.41 -14.64 24.19
C LYS A 329 5.83 -15.04 22.83
N VAL A 330 4.52 -15.20 22.75
CA VAL A 330 3.80 -15.52 21.52
C VAL A 330 3.79 -14.31 20.58
N ALA A 331 3.54 -13.10 21.08
CA ALA A 331 3.59 -11.85 20.30
C ALA A 331 4.91 -11.68 19.55
N ARG A 332 6.05 -11.89 20.24
CA ARG A 332 7.37 -11.85 19.61
C ARG A 332 7.55 -12.91 18.51
N SER A 333 7.06 -14.12 18.78
CA SER A 333 7.12 -15.23 17.81
C SER A 333 6.26 -14.95 16.59
N LEU A 334 5.07 -14.37 16.79
CA LEU A 334 4.15 -14.00 15.72
C LEU A 334 4.71 -12.85 14.89
N ALA A 335 5.24 -11.79 15.53
CA ALA A 335 5.88 -10.67 14.83
C ALA A 335 7.05 -11.11 13.94
N ALA A 336 7.85 -12.08 14.39
CA ALA A 336 8.90 -12.68 13.56
C ALA A 336 8.34 -13.41 12.34
N LYS A 337 7.22 -14.14 12.49
CA LYS A 337 6.54 -14.81 11.37
C LYS A 337 5.86 -13.83 10.42
N ILE A 338 5.28 -12.74 10.94
CA ILE A 338 4.72 -11.65 10.12
C ILE A 338 5.79 -11.04 9.24
N SER A 339 6.91 -10.62 9.82
CA SER A 339 8.00 -9.99 9.08
C SER A 339 8.52 -10.92 7.97
N LEU A 340 8.59 -12.23 8.23
CA LEU A 340 8.99 -13.21 7.22
C LEU A 340 7.93 -13.41 6.12
N CYS A 341 6.64 -13.46 6.47
CA CYS A 341 5.56 -13.55 5.49
C CYS A 341 5.49 -12.28 4.62
N ALA A 342 5.59 -11.10 5.22
CA ALA A 342 5.60 -9.83 4.50
C ALA A 342 6.77 -9.73 3.51
N LYS A 343 7.96 -10.24 3.88
CA LYS A 343 9.11 -10.31 2.97
C LYS A 343 8.91 -11.26 1.80
N LEU A 344 8.21 -12.38 2.03
CA LEU A 344 7.88 -13.34 0.98
C LEU A 344 6.80 -12.78 0.05
N ASP A 345 5.78 -12.13 0.60
CA ASP A 345 4.70 -11.50 -0.17
C ASP A 345 5.19 -10.31 -1.01
N ALA A 346 6.15 -9.53 -0.50
CA ALA A 346 6.81 -8.46 -1.27
C ALA A 346 7.73 -8.99 -2.38
N SER A 347 8.11 -10.27 -2.33
CA SER A 347 8.97 -10.88 -3.34
C SER A 347 8.12 -11.44 -4.49
N PRO A 348 8.45 -11.17 -5.75
CA PRO A 348 7.65 -11.60 -6.91
C PRO A 348 7.58 -13.13 -7.11
N ASN A 349 8.43 -13.90 -6.42
CA ASN A 349 8.62 -15.32 -6.71
C ASN A 349 7.71 -16.28 -5.92
N ASN A 350 6.93 -15.84 -4.92
CA ASN A 350 6.18 -16.78 -4.04
C ASN A 350 4.84 -16.24 -3.50
N GLN A 351 3.78 -16.34 -4.32
CA GLN A 351 2.40 -15.98 -3.94
C GLN A 351 1.50 -17.19 -3.58
N SER A 352 2.04 -18.40 -3.39
CA SER A 352 1.21 -19.60 -3.17
C SER A 352 0.49 -19.65 -1.81
N GLY A 353 0.80 -18.75 -0.86
CA GLY A 353 0.16 -18.69 0.46
C GLY A 353 0.49 -19.86 1.42
N SER A 354 1.17 -20.90 0.93
CA SER A 354 1.53 -22.12 1.66
C SER A 354 2.38 -21.85 2.90
N PHE A 355 3.34 -20.93 2.78
CA PHE A 355 4.24 -20.56 3.88
C PHE A 355 3.49 -19.91 5.05
N GLY A 356 2.46 -19.11 4.77
CA GLY A 356 1.59 -18.51 5.79
C GLY A 356 0.88 -19.57 6.63
N LEU A 357 0.32 -20.59 5.97
CA LEU A 357 -0.38 -21.69 6.63
C LEU A 357 0.57 -22.52 7.50
N ASP A 358 1.74 -22.88 6.97
CA ASP A 358 2.77 -23.60 7.72
C ASP A 358 3.26 -22.82 8.94
N SER A 359 3.43 -21.51 8.78
CA SER A 359 3.84 -20.62 9.87
C SER A 359 2.78 -20.53 10.97
N LYS A 360 1.50 -20.49 10.59
CA LYS A 360 0.37 -20.55 11.52
C LYS A 360 0.34 -21.87 12.30
N ASN A 361 0.50 -23.00 11.62
CA ASN A 361 0.56 -24.32 12.25
C ASN A 361 1.72 -24.45 13.23
N LYS A 362 2.92 -23.98 12.84
CA LYS A 362 4.11 -23.95 13.72
C LYS A 362 3.86 -23.09 14.97
N LEU A 363 3.17 -21.96 14.83
CA LEU A 363 2.88 -21.07 15.94
C LEU A 363 1.80 -21.65 16.87
N MET A 364 0.76 -22.27 16.32
CA MET A 364 -0.25 -23.00 17.11
C MET A 364 0.37 -24.15 17.92
N ASN A 365 1.26 -24.95 17.31
CA ASN A 365 1.97 -26.01 18.03
C ASN A 365 2.85 -25.45 19.15
N ARG A 366 3.48 -24.29 18.91
CA ARG A 366 4.26 -23.61 19.94
C ARG A 366 3.39 -23.11 21.10
N ILE A 367 2.21 -22.58 20.82
CA ILE A 367 1.23 -22.15 21.85
C ILE A 367 0.81 -23.35 22.70
N LYS A 368 0.39 -24.45 22.06
CA LYS A 368 0.06 -25.71 22.75
C LYS A 368 1.20 -26.21 23.63
N ASN A 369 2.44 -26.12 23.16
CA ASN A 369 3.61 -26.52 23.94
C ASN A 369 3.87 -25.62 25.16
N LEU A 370 3.60 -24.31 25.04
CA LEU A 370 3.74 -23.37 26.16
C LEU A 370 2.64 -23.60 27.21
N GLU A 371 1.42 -23.88 26.77
CA GLU A 371 0.29 -24.24 27.64
C GLU A 371 0.52 -25.59 28.32
N ASN A 372 0.98 -26.61 27.60
CA ASN A 372 1.27 -27.93 28.16
C ASN A 372 2.45 -27.91 29.14
N ARG A 373 3.44 -27.01 28.96
CA ARG A 373 4.55 -26.82 29.91
C ARG A 373 4.09 -26.28 31.26
N SER A 374 2.89 -25.71 31.37
CA SER A 374 2.30 -25.30 32.66
C SER A 374 1.91 -26.50 33.55
N LYS A 375 1.81 -27.70 32.98
CA LYS A 375 1.79 -28.96 33.74
C LYS A 375 3.19 -29.55 33.70
N PRO A 376 4.06 -29.31 34.71
CA PRO A 376 5.35 -29.95 34.73
C PRO A 376 5.13 -31.45 34.92
N LYS A 377 5.17 -32.24 33.83
CA LYS A 377 5.67 -33.60 33.97
C LYS A 377 7.11 -33.42 34.41
N LYS A 378 7.42 -33.73 35.67
CA LYS A 378 8.79 -33.86 36.17
C LYS A 378 9.54 -34.79 35.22
N SER A 379 10.21 -34.24 34.22
CA SER A 379 11.14 -35.00 33.41
C SER A 379 12.32 -35.27 34.32
N VAL A 380 12.42 -36.50 34.82
CA VAL A 380 13.65 -37.01 35.41
C VAL A 380 14.73 -36.85 34.35
N THR A 381 15.57 -35.84 34.51
CA THR A 381 16.78 -35.66 33.72
C THR A 381 17.68 -36.84 34.06
N VAL A 382 17.61 -37.90 33.27
CA VAL A 382 18.70 -38.88 33.22
C VAL A 382 19.86 -38.12 32.63
N LYS A 383 20.76 -37.63 33.48
CA LYS A 383 22.05 -37.07 33.08
C LYS A 383 22.70 -38.09 32.15
N SER A 384 22.80 -37.78 30.86
CA SER A 384 23.69 -38.49 29.95
C SER A 384 25.09 -38.42 30.55
N LYS A 385 25.68 -39.57 30.92
CA LYS A 385 27.07 -39.70 31.35
C LYS A 385 28.01 -39.37 30.20
N PHE A 386 28.16 -38.10 29.87
CA PHE A 386 29.34 -37.63 29.16
C PHE A 386 30.42 -37.37 30.20
N LEU A 387 31.37 -38.30 30.32
CA LEU A 387 32.61 -38.09 31.05
C LEU A 387 33.42 -37.04 30.29
N ILE A 388 33.44 -35.82 30.81
CA ILE A 388 34.35 -34.76 30.37
C ILE A 388 35.76 -35.23 30.75
N LYS A 389 36.62 -35.56 29.77
CA LYS A 389 38.06 -35.72 30.02
C LYS A 389 38.57 -34.40 30.56
N ASN A 390 39.18 -34.41 31.75
CA ASN A 390 39.85 -33.23 32.32
C ASN A 390 40.94 -32.76 31.35
N SER A 391 40.67 -31.68 30.60
CA SER A 391 41.71 -30.94 29.90
C SER A 391 42.52 -30.14 30.91
N GLU A 392 43.83 -30.06 30.70
CA GLU A 392 44.80 -29.35 31.53
C GLU A 392 44.33 -27.92 31.83
N LYS A 393 44.51 -27.49 33.09
CA LYS A 393 44.15 -26.15 33.55
C LYS A 393 44.95 -25.11 32.76
N TYR A 394 44.25 -24.09 32.27
CA TYR A 394 44.82 -22.90 31.63
C TYR A 394 45.80 -22.20 32.59
N ASP A 395 47.01 -21.88 32.12
CA ASP A 395 48.08 -21.25 32.92
C ASP A 395 48.09 -19.73 32.70
N ASP A 396 47.56 -18.98 33.66
CA ASP A 396 47.36 -17.51 33.61
C ASP A 396 48.67 -16.69 33.60
N LYS A 397 49.84 -17.33 33.67
CA LYS A 397 51.14 -16.64 33.81
C LYS A 397 51.56 -15.83 32.58
N ASN A 398 51.05 -16.16 31.39
CA ASN A 398 51.43 -15.50 30.14
C ASN A 398 50.43 -14.43 29.66
N ASP A 399 49.37 -14.14 30.43
CA ASP A 399 48.39 -13.15 29.99
C ASP A 399 48.88 -11.71 30.26
N VAL A 400 49.02 -10.95 29.17
CA VAL A 400 49.44 -9.54 29.19
C VAL A 400 48.31 -8.69 29.77
N LYS A 401 48.47 -8.24 31.02
CA LYS A 401 47.54 -7.30 31.67
C LYS A 401 47.50 -5.98 30.87
N ARG A 402 46.38 -5.70 30.19
CA ARG A 402 46.11 -4.39 29.59
C ARG A 402 46.14 -3.30 30.68
N SER A 403 47.13 -2.41 30.62
CA SER A 403 47.17 -1.22 31.46
C SER A 403 46.01 -0.29 31.09
N LYS A 404 45.20 0.08 32.08
CA LYS A 404 44.25 1.19 31.93
C LYS A 404 45.07 2.48 31.88
N LYS A 405 45.03 3.20 30.77
CA LYS A 405 45.50 4.60 30.73
C LYS A 405 44.54 5.44 31.58
N ASN A 406 45.11 6.16 32.55
CA ASN A 406 44.41 7.19 33.32
C ASN A 406 44.02 8.37 32.43
#